data_AF-A0A9D6K7U7-F1
#
_entry.id   AF-A0A9D6K7U7-F1
#
_cell.length_a   1.000
_cell.length_b   1.000
_cell.length_c   1.000
_cell.angle_alpha   90.00
_cell.angle_beta   90.00
_cell.angle_gamma   90.00
#
_symmetry.space_group_name_H-M   'P 1'
#
loop_
_entity.id
_entity.type
_entity.pdbx_description
1 polymer ?
#
loop_
_entity_poly.entity_id
_entity_poly.type
_entity_poly.pdbx_seq_one_letter_code
_entity_poly.pdbx_strand_id
1 'polypeptide(L)' 'MRLEKIHLKKNARYIIERILELGNLDAIYWLQMAYSSQNIIETLNTSRAVSKRSRIFWKLWFGVEDA' A
#
# COMPACT_ATOMS: atom_id res chain seq x y z
N MET A 1 16.70 17.14 -7.14
CA MET A 1 16.22 16.18 -6.14
C MET A 1 17.04 14.91 -6.27
N ARG A 2 17.93 14.62 -5.31
CA ARG A 2 18.76 13.41 -5.35
C ARG A 2 17.90 12.27 -4.78
N LEU A 3 17.52 11.29 -5.60
CA LEU A 3 16.82 10.07 -5.17
C LEU A 3 17.83 9.18 -4.45
N GLU A 4 18.38 9.67 -3.34
CA GLU A 4 19.25 8.88 -2.48
C GLU A 4 18.40 7.70 -1.97
N LYS A 5 18.93 6.49 -2.20
CA LYS A 5 18.35 5.17 -1.94
C LYS A 5 17.13 5.20 -1.00
N ILE A 6 15.93 5.00 -1.56
CA ILE A 6 14.72 4.83 -0.76
C ILE A 6 14.90 3.59 0.12
N HIS A 7 14.98 3.79 1.43
CA HIS A 7 14.99 2.68 2.39
C HIS A 7 13.59 2.06 2.45
N LEU A 8 13.42 0.91 1.81
CA LEU A 8 12.12 0.22 1.68
C LEU A 8 11.48 -0.09 3.04
N LYS A 9 12.28 -0.56 4.00
CA LYS A 9 11.77 -0.88 5.35
C LYS A 9 11.39 0.37 6.15
N LYS A 10 12.27 1.40 6.15
CA LYS A 10 12.05 2.63 6.92
C LYS A 10 10.85 3.43 6.41
N ASN A 11 10.62 3.38 5.10
CA ASN A 11 9.56 4.15 4.44
C ASN A 11 8.37 3.28 4.02
N ALA A 12 8.23 2.07 4.59
CA ALA A 12 7.25 1.08 4.16
C ALA A 12 5.82 1.64 4.09
N ARG A 13 5.35 2.30 5.17
CA ARG A 13 4.02 2.93 5.22
C ARG A 13 3.80 3.89 4.06
N TYR A 14 4.71 4.84 3.85
CA TYR A 14 4.58 5.84 2.78
C TYR A 14 4.57 5.19 1.40
N ILE A 15 5.45 4.20 1.16
CA ILE A 15 5.53 3.50 -0.12
C ILE A 15 4.23 2.75 -0.41
N ILE A 16 3.72 2.00 0.58
CA ILE A 16 2.45 1.29 0.47
C ILE A 16 1.31 2.28 0.19
N GLU A 17 1.22 3.37 0.95
CA GLU A 17 0.19 4.41 0.75
C GLU A 17 0.22 5.04 -0.64
N ARG A 18 1.41 5.29 -1.20
CA ARG A 18 1.53 5.89 -2.54
C ARG A 18 1.15 4.92 -3.64
N ILE A 19 1.54 3.65 -3.53
CA ILE A 19 1.19 2.65 -4.53
C ILE A 19 -0.29 2.32 -4.47
N LEU A 20 -0.89 2.18 -3.29
CA LEU A 20 -2.32 1.90 -3.18
C LEU A 20 -3.19 3.08 -3.66
N GLU A 21 -2.72 4.32 -3.56
CA GLU A 21 -3.51 5.48 -4.01
C GLU A 21 -3.31 5.83 -5.49
N LEU A 22 -2.10 5.66 -6.02
CA LEU A 22 -1.71 6.18 -7.34
C LEU A 22 -1.03 5.15 -8.25
N GLY A 23 -0.80 3.93 -7.77
CA GLY A 23 -0.06 2.90 -8.50
C GLY A 23 -0.85 2.26 -9.63
N ASN A 24 -0.13 1.73 -10.61
CA ASN A 24 -0.66 0.86 -11.65
C ASN A 24 -0.50 -0.62 -11.25
N LEU A 25 -0.94 -1.54 -12.12
CA LEU A 25 -0.85 -2.98 -11.87
C LEU A 25 0.59 -3.45 -11.61
N ASP A 26 1.57 -2.97 -12.37
CA ASP A 26 2.98 -3.33 -12.18
C ASP A 26 3.50 -2.91 -10.80
N ALA A 27 3.11 -1.72 -10.33
CA ALA A 27 3.45 -1.24 -9.00
C ALA A 27 2.83 -2.11 -7.90
N ILE A 28 1.63 -2.65 -8.12
CA ILE A 28 0.94 -3.55 -7.19
C ILE A 28 1.61 -4.92 -7.14
N TYR A 29 2.00 -5.47 -8.30
CA TYR A 29 2.79 -6.70 -8.32
C TYR A 29 4.09 -6.54 -7.54
N TRP A 30 4.80 -5.43 -7.76
CA TRP A 30 6.00 -5.14 -6.99
C TRP A 30 5.71 -4.97 -5.49
N LEU A 31 4.62 -4.29 -5.13
CA LEU A 31 4.21 -4.08 -3.74
C LEU A 31 4.02 -5.41 -3.00
N GLN A 32 3.34 -6.37 -3.63
CA GLN A 32 3.09 -7.70 -3.07
C GLN A 32 4.37 -8.56 -2.97
N MET A 33 5.38 -8.29 -3.78
CA MET A 33 6.70 -8.92 -3.64
C MET A 33 7.54 -8.26 -2.54
N ALA A 34 7.41 -6.95 -2.35
CA ALA A 34 8.24 -6.17 -1.43
C ALA A 34 7.73 -6.18 0.02
N TYR A 35 6.42 -6.33 0.24
CA TYR A 35 5.79 -6.28 1.56
C TYR A 35 4.80 -7.44 1.74
N SER A 36 4.71 -7.96 2.97
CA SER A 36 3.71 -8.95 3.31
C SER A 36 2.30 -8.39 3.19
N SER A 37 1.33 -9.24 2.86
CA SER A 37 -0.09 -8.87 2.84
C SER A 37 -0.52 -8.24 4.17
N GLN A 38 -0.01 -8.73 5.31
CA GLN A 38 -0.29 -8.16 6.62
C GLN A 38 0.14 -6.69 6.74
N ASN A 39 1.35 -6.34 6.29
CA ASN A 39 1.83 -4.94 6.33
C ASN A 39 0.99 -4.03 5.43
N ILE A 40 0.57 -4.55 4.26
CA ILE A 40 -0.27 -3.82 3.31
C ILE A 40 -1.64 -3.57 3.91
N ILE A 41 -2.28 -4.61 4.49
CA ILE A 41 -3.59 -4.54 5.14
C ILE A 41 -3.56 -3.63 6.37
N GLU A 42 -2.52 -3.71 7.21
CA GLU A 42 -2.37 -2.82 8.36
C GLU A 42 -2.24 -1.36 7.92
N THR A 43 -1.47 -1.09 6.86
CA THR A 43 -1.36 0.26 6.30
C THR A 43 -2.71 0.72 5.73
N LEU A 44 -3.42 -0.16 5.03
CA LEU A 44 -4.74 0.11 4.49
C LEU A 44 -5.76 0.47 5.57
N ASN A 45 -5.67 -0.17 6.75
CA ASN A 45 -6.56 0.06 7.88
C ASN A 45 -6.20 1.33 8.67
N THR A 46 -4.90 1.62 8.85
CA THR A 46 -4.44 2.71 9.72
C THR A 46 -4.14 4.03 9.01
N SER A 47 -3.87 4.01 7.71
CA SER A 47 -3.52 5.20 6.94
C SER A 47 -4.68 6.20 6.91
N ARG A 48 -4.37 7.50 6.88
CA ARG A 48 -5.35 8.56 6.55
C ARG A 48 -5.12 9.13 5.14
N ALA A 49 -4.05 8.72 4.48
CA ALA A 49 -3.64 9.19 3.16
C ALA A 49 -4.25 8.38 2.02
N VAL A 50 -4.68 7.14 2.30
CA VAL A 50 -5.44 6.30 1.35
C VAL A 50 -6.91 6.69 1.40
N SER A 51 -7.45 7.12 0.27
CA SER A 51 -8.83 7.58 0.17
C SER A 51 -9.83 6.46 0.48
N LYS A 52 -11.05 6.83 0.88
CA LYS A 52 -12.11 5.85 1.18
C LYS A 52 -12.39 4.92 0.00
N ARG A 53 -12.39 5.47 -1.22
CA ARG A 53 -12.63 4.69 -2.45
C ARG A 53 -11.52 3.66 -2.69
N SER A 54 -10.26 4.08 -2.66
CA SER A 54 -9.11 3.18 -2.79
C SER A 54 -9.12 2.12 -1.70
N ARG A 55 -9.44 2.51 -0.45
CA ARG A 55 -9.54 1.57 0.66
C ARG A 55 -10.54 0.46 0.42
N ILE A 56 -11.76 0.81 0.02
CA ILE A 56 -12.82 -0.17 -0.27
C ILE A 56 -12.36 -1.13 -1.37
N PHE A 57 -11.81 -0.59 -2.46
CA PHE A 57 -11.32 -1.42 -3.56
C PHE A 57 -10.24 -2.41 -3.10
N TRP A 58 -9.23 -1.95 -2.37
CA TRP A 58 -8.16 -2.81 -1.90
C TRP A 58 -8.62 -3.80 -0.83
N LYS A 59 -9.57 -3.43 0.02
CA LYS A 59 -10.17 -4.38 0.97
C LYS A 59 -10.83 -5.57 0.26
N LEU A 60 -11.59 -5.28 -0.80
CA LEU A 60 -12.18 -6.31 -1.65
C LEU A 60 -11.10 -7.15 -2.35
N TRP A 61 -10.08 -6.50 -2.93
CA TRP A 61 -8.97 -7.19 -3.60
C TRP A 61 -8.23 -8.15 -2.67
N PHE A 62 -7.96 -7.74 -1.43
CA PHE A 62 -7.26 -8.55 -0.44
C PHE A 62 -8.18 -9.47 0.38
N GLY A 63 -9.49 -9.49 0.11
CA GLY A 63 -10.45 -10.33 0.81
C GLY A 63 -10.58 -10.02 2.30
N VAL A 64 -10.37 -8.76 2.69
CA VAL A 64 -10.48 -8.29 4.08
C VAL A 64 -11.65 -7.30 4.16
N GLU A 65 -12.85 -7.85 4.30
CA GLU A 65 -14.04 -7.07 4.65
C GLU A 65 -14.01 -6.73 6.14
N ASP A 66 -14.43 -5.51 6.48
CA ASP A 66 -14.83 -5.23 7.86
C ASP A 66 -16.18 -5.94 8.05
N ALA A 67 -16.21 -6.98 8.90
CA ALA A 67 -17.45 -7.59 9.37
C ALA A 67 -18.34 -6.57 10.09
#